data_AF-A0A966D5I0-F1
#
_entry.id   AF-A0A966D5I0-F1
#
_cell.length_a   1.000
_cell.length_b   1.000
_cell.length_c   1.000
_cell.angle_alpha   90.00
_cell.angle_beta   90.00
_cell.angle_gamma   90.00
#
_symmetry.space_group_name_H-M   'P 1'
#
loop_
_entity.id
_entity.type
_entity.pdbx_description
1 polymer ?
#
loop_
_entity_poly.entity_id
_entity_poly.type
_entity_poly.pdbx_seq_one_letter_code
_entity_poly.pdbx_strand_id
1 'polypeptide(L)' 'MFIPLEGQGIVSIRRIIAIVRYDGETAIYLRNGSLLATGFRPETLGKRYNAFRKEARENAAPLRRRTGGNRS' A
#
# COMPACT_ATOMS: atom_id res chain seq x y z
N MET A 1 -5.73 -2.90 -0.99
CA MET A 1 -4.26 -2.87 -1.03
C MET A 1 -3.83 -1.43 -0.85
N PHE A 2 -2.91 -1.19 0.08
CA PHE A 2 -2.38 0.13 0.41
C PHE A 2 -0.89 0.17 0.11
N ILE A 3 -0.40 1.27 -0.44
CA ILE A 3 1.01 1.49 -0.73
C ILE A 3 1.52 2.53 0.27
N PRO A 4 2.47 2.17 1.16
CA PRO A 4 3.13 3.14 2.01
C PRO A 4 4.03 4.07 1.19
N LEU A 5 3.91 5.38 1.42
CA LEU A 5 4.69 6.44 0.78
C LEU A 5 5.79 6.96 1.74
N GLU A 6 6.55 7.98 1.32
CA GLU A 6 7.51 8.67 2.21
C GLU A 6 6.80 9.28 3.43
N GLY A 7 7.50 9.32 4.56
CA GLY A 7 6.92 9.75 5.84
C GLY A 7 5.83 8.81 6.36
N GLN A 8 4.75 9.38 6.91
CA GLN A 8 3.61 8.64 7.47
C GLN A 8 2.42 8.51 6.48
N GLY A 9 2.64 8.69 5.18
CA GLY A 9 1.59 8.63 4.16
C GLY A 9 1.26 7.21 3.69
N ILE A 10 -0.04 6.91 3.49
CA ILE A 10 -0.50 5.69 2.80
C ILE A 10 -1.49 6.05 1.70
N VAL A 11 -1.45 5.34 0.56
CA VAL A 11 -2.42 5.49 -0.52
C VAL A 11 -3.09 4.16 -0.84
N SER A 12 -4.41 4.17 -1.01
CA SER A 12 -5.17 3.00 -1.47
C SER A 12 -4.99 2.81 -2.97
N ILE A 13 -4.64 1.61 -3.42
CA ILE A 13 -4.52 1.32 -4.86
C ILE A 13 -5.83 1.54 -5.62
N ARG A 14 -6.97 1.43 -4.94
CA ARG A 14 -8.27 1.73 -5.56
C ARG A 14 -8.39 3.18 -5.99
N ARG A 15 -7.59 4.10 -5.42
CA ARG A 15 -7.59 5.51 -5.79
C ARG A 15 -6.58 5.81 -6.89
N ILE A 16 -5.68 4.88 -7.23
CA ILE A 16 -4.62 5.09 -8.21
C ILE A 16 -5.10 4.72 -9.61
N ILE A 17 -4.78 5.56 -10.59
CA ILE A 17 -4.90 5.29 -12.03
C ILE A 17 -3.58 4.76 -12.57
N ALA A 18 -2.49 5.48 -12.31
CA ALA A 18 -1.17 5.16 -12.86
C ALA A 18 -0.05 5.52 -11.87
N ILE A 19 1.06 4.80 -11.96
CA ILE A 19 2.33 5.11 -11.29
C ILE A 19 3.38 5.19 -12.39
N VAL A 20 4.02 6.35 -12.55
CA VAL A 20 5.00 6.58 -13.62
C VAL A 20 6.25 7.23 -13.07
N ARG A 21 7.39 6.98 -13.72
CA ARG A 21 8.64 7.68 -13.45
C ARG A 21 8.73 8.87 -14.41
N TYR A 22 8.87 10.07 -13.88
CA TYR A 22 9.04 11.29 -14.67
C TYR A 22 10.03 12.21 -13.95
N ASP A 23 11.00 12.73 -14.70
CA ASP A 23 11.99 13.71 -14.23
C ASP A 23 12.65 13.39 -12.87
N GLY A 24 13.08 12.14 -12.68
CA GLY A 24 13.77 11.73 -11.46
C GLY A 24 12.85 11.46 -10.26
N GLU A 25 11.54 11.61 -10.40
CA GLU A 25 10.55 11.32 -9.37
C GLU A 25 9.53 10.28 -9.83
N THR A 26 8.80 9.72 -8.86
CA THR A 26 7.67 8.84 -9.14
C THR A 26 6.37 9.59 -8.89
N ALA A 27 5.57 9.71 -9.94
CA ALA A 27 4.27 10.36 -9.89
C ALA A 27 3.16 9.30 -9.81
N ILE A 28 2.19 9.54 -8.93
CA ILE A 28 1.03 8.69 -8.69
C ILE A 28 -0.22 9.48 -9.05
N TYR A 29 -0.84 9.13 -10.17
CA TYR A 29 -2.08 9.75 -10.62
C TYR A 29 -3.28 9.13 -9.90
N LEU A 30 -4.11 9.97 -9.29
CA LEU A 30 -5.30 9.54 -8.57
C LEU A 30 -6.58 9.74 -9.39
N ARG A 31 -7.62 8.94 -9.09
CA ARG A 31 -8.91 8.97 -9.81
C ARG A 31 -9.65 10.29 -9.75
N ASN A 32 -9.44 11.06 -8.70
CA ASN A 32 -9.99 12.41 -8.53
C ASN A 32 -9.19 13.48 -9.30
N GLY A 33 -8.23 13.08 -10.13
CA GLY A 33 -7.39 13.97 -10.92
C GLY A 33 -6.19 14.57 -10.18
N SER A 34 -6.06 14.34 -8.87
CA SER A 34 -4.90 14.83 -8.11
C SER A 34 -3.65 13.98 -8.35
N LEU A 35 -2.49 14.59 -8.21
CA LEU A 35 -1.17 13.96 -8.34
C LEU A 35 -0.49 13.87 -6.97
N LEU A 36 0.12 12.72 -6.66
CA LEU A 36 1.09 12.60 -5.58
C LEU A 36 2.48 12.37 -6.17
N ALA A 37 3.47 13.13 -5.73
CA ALA A 37 4.87 12.90 -6.07
C ALA A 37 5.60 12.25 -4.88
N THR A 38 6.55 11.37 -5.17
CA THR A 38 7.45 10.79 -4.16
C THR A 38 8.82 10.53 -4.77
N GLY A 39 9.86 10.66 -3.94
CA GLY A 39 11.23 10.32 -4.30
C GLY A 39 11.44 8.82 -4.50
N PHE A 40 10.58 7.98 -3.90
CA PHE A 40 10.67 6.53 -4.03
C PHE A 40 10.45 6.06 -5.46
N ARG A 41 11.39 5.24 -5.95
CA ARG A 41 11.22 4.52 -7.21
C ARG A 41 10.06 3.51 -7.12
N PRO A 42 9.42 3.15 -8.25
CA PRO A 42 8.31 2.18 -8.25
C PRO A 42 8.65 0.85 -7.56
N GLU A 43 9.89 0.38 -7.69
CA GLU A 43 10.35 -0.88 -7.04
C GLU A 43 10.35 -0.76 -5.52
N THR A 44 10.70 0.42 -4.98
CA THR A 44 10.66 0.70 -3.54
C THR A 44 9.23 0.69 -3.02
N LEU A 45 8.28 1.24 -3.77
CA LEU A 45 6.86 1.18 -3.44
C LEU A 45 6.35 -0.27 -3.39
N GLY A 46 6.76 -1.10 -4.35
CA GLY A 46 6.45 -2.54 -4.37
C GLY A 46 6.99 -3.29 -3.15
N LYS A 47 8.26 -3.05 -2.78
CA LYS A 47 8.88 -3.65 -1.58
C LYS A 47 8.13 -3.24 -0.30
N ARG A 48 7.80 -1.96 -0.16
CA ARG A 48 7.05 -1.42 0.99
C ARG A 48 5.66 -2.03 1.11
N TYR A 49 4.96 -2.20 -0.02
CA TYR A 49 3.68 -2.89 -0.03
C TYR A 49 3.78 -4.35 0.45
N ASN A 50 4.79 -5.09 -0.01
CA ASN A 50 4.98 -6.48 0.40
C ASN A 50 5.30 -6.61 1.90
N ALA A 51 6.13 -5.71 2.43
CA ALA A 51 6.42 -5.64 3.87
C ALA A 51 5.15 -5.36 4.68
N PHE A 52 4.39 -4.32 4.30
CA PHE A 52 3.12 -3.99 4.93
C PHE A 52 2.13 -5.17 4.92
N ARG A 53 2.05 -5.92 3.81
CA ARG A 53 1.20 -7.11 3.73
C ARG A 53 1.63 -8.24 4.64
N LYS A 54 2.94 -8.46 4.76
CA LYS A 54 3.48 -9.49 5.65
C LYS A 54 3.12 -9.18 7.09
N GLU A 55 3.40 -7.96 7.52
CA GLU A 55 3.08 -7.48 8.88
C GLU A 55 1.57 -7.55 9.17
N ALA A 56 0.74 -7.05 8.25
CA ALA A 56 -0.72 -7.12 8.41
C ALA A 56 -1.22 -8.57 8.56
N ARG A 57 -0.60 -9.53 7.86
CA ARG A 57 -0.95 -10.95 7.97
C ARG A 57 -0.53 -11.55 9.31
N GLU A 58 0.66 -11.21 9.78
CA GLU A 58 1.18 -11.64 11.08
C GLU A 58 0.30 -11.08 12.22
N ASN A 59 -0.04 -9.79 12.15
CA ASN A 59 -0.93 -9.14 13.12
C ASN A 59 -2.37 -9.69 13.10
N ALA A 60 -2.86 -10.15 11.95
CA ALA A 60 -4.17 -10.78 11.83
C ALA A 60 -4.20 -12.25 12.28
N ALA A 61 -3.05 -12.92 12.39
CA ALA A 61 -2.99 -14.35 12.74
C ALA A 61 -3.60 -14.68 14.11
N PRO A 62 -3.39 -13.89 15.19
CA PRO A 62 -4.06 -14.10 16.47
C PRO A 62 -5.58 -13.94 16.40
N LEU A 63 -6.07 -13.01 15.58
CA LEU A 63 -7.50 -12.72 15.44
C LEU A 63 -8.24 -13.84 14.69
N ARG A 64 -7.60 -14.46 13.70
CA ARG A 64 -8.13 -15.63 12.98
C ARG A 64 -8.36 -16.84 13.89
N ARG A 65 -7.52 -17.04 14.92
CA ARG A 65 -7.70 -18.12 15.89
C ARG A 65 -8.91 -17.89 16.79
N ARG A 66 -9.28 -16.63 17.06
CA ARG A 66 -10.44 -16.27 17.90
C ARG A 66 -11.79 -16.38 17.17
N THR A 67 -11.83 -16.25 15.85
CA THR A 67 -13.07 -16.29 15.06
C THR A 67 -13.45 -17.69 14.55
N GLY A 68 -12.60 -18.71 14.77
CA GLY A 68 -12.86 -20.10 14.39
C GLY A 68 -13.63 -20.93 15.44
N GLY A 69 -14.22 -20.29 16.46
CA GLY A 69 -14.94 -20.96 17.55
C GLY A 69 -16.44 -21.08 17.30
N ASN A 70 -16.90 -22.33 17.20
CA ASN A 70 -18.28 -22.82 17.30
C ASN A 70 -19.30 -22.41 16.21
N ARG A 71 -19.35 -23.22 15.15
CA ARG A 71 -20.63 -23.65 14.56
C ARG A 71 -20.84 -25.11 14.96
N SER A 72 -21.41 -25.31 16.14
CA SER A 72 -22.05 -26.57 16.56
C SER A 72 -23.53 -26.46 16.27
#